data_AF-A0A3M1CS45-F1
#
_entry.id   AF-A0A3M1CS45-F1
#
_cell.length_a   1.000
_cell.length_b   1.000
_cell.length_c   1.000
_cell.angle_alpha   90.00
_cell.angle_beta   90.00
_cell.angle_gamma   90.00
#
_symmetry.space_group_name_H-M   'P 1'
#
loop_
_entity.id
_entity.type
_entity.pdbx_description
1 polymer ?
#
loop_
_entity_poly.entity_id
_entity_poly.type
_entity_poly.pdbx_seq_one_letter_code
_entity_poly.pdbx_strand_id
1 'polypeptide(L)' 'MNTETIRISEAHGKGSAGIFFEGRLLERRRSRYQEIMVLENDDYGRVLLLDGMVMTTELDAPFYHEPLVHPALTAHRD' A
#
# COMPACT_ATOMS: atom_id res chain seq x y z
N MET A 1 -24.46 0.46 0.39
CA MET A 1 -23.17 1.01 0.87
C MET A 1 -22.62 1.87 -0.25
N ASN A 2 -22.20 3.11 0.05
CA ASN A 2 -21.72 4.04 -0.95
C ASN A 2 -20.40 3.51 -1.53
N THR A 3 -20.38 3.15 -2.80
CA THR A 3 -19.21 2.60 -3.51
C THR A 3 -18.40 3.74 -4.11
N GLU A 4 -17.61 4.42 -3.28
CA GLU A 4 -16.68 5.44 -3.74
C GLU A 4 -15.45 4.76 -4.36
N THR A 5 -15.16 5.06 -5.62
CA THR A 5 -13.90 4.68 -6.28
C THR A 5 -12.88 5.78 -6.10
N ILE A 6 -11.70 5.41 -5.59
CA ILE A 6 -10.57 6.32 -5.40
C ILE A 6 -9.53 6.02 -6.47
N ARG A 7 -9.05 7.08 -7.14
CA ARG A 7 -7.92 7.00 -8.06
C ARG A 7 -6.63 7.31 -7.30
N ILE A 8 -5.67 6.39 -7.36
CA ILE A 8 -4.35 6.53 -6.78
C ILE A 8 -3.38 7.03 -7.85
N SER A 9 -2.58 8.02 -7.46
CA SER A 9 -1.55 8.62 -8.30
C SER A 9 -0.38 9.03 -7.42
N GLU A 10 0.49 8.06 -7.16
CA GLU A 10 1.70 8.24 -6.37
C GLU A 10 2.90 8.43 -7.31
N ALA A 11 3.30 9.68 -7.54
CA ALA A 11 4.46 9.97 -8.38
C ALA A 11 5.77 9.83 -7.59
N HIS A 12 6.71 9.05 -8.12
CA HIS A 12 8.07 8.94 -7.60
C HIS A 12 9.01 9.86 -8.39
N GLY A 13 9.46 10.95 -7.76
CA GLY A 13 10.36 11.91 -8.38
C GLY A 13 9.67 12.89 -9.34
N LYS A 14 10.28 13.17 -10.51
CA LYS A 14 9.76 14.16 -11.49
C LYS A 14 8.61 13.61 -12.36
N GLY A 15 7.90 12.57 -11.89
CA GLY A 15 6.75 12.00 -12.59
C GLY A 15 7.08 10.97 -13.67
N SER A 16 8.32 10.47 -13.74
CA SER A 16 8.72 9.44 -14.70
C SER A 16 8.46 8.00 -14.22
N ALA A 17 8.10 7.82 -12.94
CA ALA A 17 7.78 6.55 -12.32
C ALA A 17 6.77 6.80 -11.18
N GLY A 18 6.01 5.77 -10.81
CA GLY A 18 5.02 5.89 -9.76
C GLY A 18 4.02 4.74 -9.74
N ILE A 19 3.09 4.81 -8.80
CA ILE A 19 2.00 3.84 -8.63
C ILE A 19 0.68 4.49 -9.02
N PHE A 20 -0.01 3.88 -9.98
CA PHE A 20 -1.25 4.41 -10.55
C PHE A 20 -2.26 3.29 -10.72
N PHE A 21 -3.35 3.35 -9.98
CA PHE A 21 -4.48 2.40 -10.10
C PHE A 21 -5.75 3.02 -9.54
N GLU A 22 -6.88 2.32 -9.69
CA GLU A 22 -8.15 2.67 -9.08
C GLU A 22 -8.57 1.58 -8.10
N GLY A 23 -9.19 1.97 -6.99
CA GLY A 23 -9.62 1.04 -5.96
C GLY A 23 -10.92 1.49 -5.32
N ARG A 24 -11.74 0.51 -4.92
CA ARG A 24 -12.99 0.75 -4.21
C ARG A 24 -12.71 0.99 -2.74
N LEU A 25 -13.17 2.12 -2.20
CA LEU A 25 -12.96 2.45 -0.79
C LEU A 25 -13.69 1.46 0.13
N LEU A 26 -12.94 0.83 1.04
CA LEU A 26 -13.48 -0.01 2.11
C LEU A 26 -13.59 0.74 3.43
N GLU A 27 -12.55 1.51 3.78
CA GLU A 27 -12.49 2.25 5.04
C GLU A 27 -11.64 3.52 4.87
N ARG A 28 -12.05 4.61 5.53
CA ARG A 28 -11.27 5.84 5.65
C ARG A 28 -11.35 6.37 7.07
N ARG A 29 -10.20 6.58 7.70
CA ARG A 29 -10.10 7.17 9.05
C ARG A 29 -8.96 8.19 9.11
N ARG A 30 -9.10 9.20 9.96
CA ARG A 30 -8.00 10.09 10.34
C ARG A 30 -7.59 9.76 11.77
N SER A 31 -6.32 9.36 11.95
CA SER A 31 -5.71 9.22 13.26
C SER A 31 -5.12 10.56 13.73
N ARG A 32 -4.51 10.60 14.93
CA ARG A 32 -3.71 11.74 15.38
C ARG A 32 -2.54 12.05 14.44
N TYR A 33 -2.06 11.06 13.68
CA TYR A 33 -0.80 11.15 12.95
C TYR A 33 -0.99 11.31 11.45
N GLN A 34 -1.96 10.60 10.89
CA GLN A 34 -2.10 10.42 9.44
C GLN A 34 -3.52 9.98 9.06
N GLU A 35 -3.88 10.22 7.81
CA GLU A 35 -5.01 9.57 7.15
C GLU A 35 -4.70 8.11 6.86
N ILE A 36 -5.69 7.25 7.06
CA ILE A 36 -5.63 5.80 6.86
C ILE A 36 -6.76 5.43 5.90
N MET A 37 -6.43 4.77 4.80
CA MET A 37 -7.41 4.23 3.87
C MET A 37 -7.13 2.76 3.59
N VAL A 38 -8.20 2.00 3.43
CA VAL A 38 -8.14 0.64 2.88
C VAL A 38 -9.01 0.60 1.63
N LEU A 39 -8.42 0.15 0.52
CA LEU A 39 -9.11 -0.04 -0.76
C LEU A 39 -9.19 -1.53 -1.10
N GLU A 40 -10.15 -1.89 -1.93
CA GLU A 40 -10.18 -3.16 -2.68
C GLU A 40 -9.82 -2.88 -4.14
N ASN A 41 -8.89 -3.64 -4.68
CA ASN A 41 -8.45 -3.58 -6.07
C ASN A 41 -8.31 -5.00 -6.63
N ASP A 42 -8.65 -5.18 -7.91
CA ASP A 42 -8.69 -6.50 -8.55
C ASP A 42 -7.30 -7.12 -8.79
N ASP A 43 -6.27 -6.28 -9.01
CA ASP A 43 -4.90 -6.70 -9.32
C ASP A 43 -4.01 -6.84 -8.07
N TYR A 44 -4.36 -6.14 -6.98
CA TYR A 44 -3.55 -6.02 -5.77
C TYR A 44 -4.25 -6.55 -4.49
N GLY A 45 -5.53 -6.93 -4.58
CA GLY A 45 -6.35 -7.29 -3.42
C GLY A 45 -6.65 -6.08 -2.55
N ARG A 46 -6.61 -6.23 -1.22
CA ARG A 46 -6.72 -5.08 -0.32
C ARG A 46 -5.43 -4.27 -0.30
N VAL A 47 -5.58 -2.95 -0.39
CA VAL A 47 -4.47 -2.00 -0.39
C VAL A 47 -4.58 -1.06 0.80
N LEU A 48 -3.52 -1.00 1.61
CA LEU A 48 -3.40 -0.03 2.69
C LEU A 48 -2.70 1.23 2.17
N LEU A 49 -3.31 2.38 2.45
CA LEU A 49 -2.70 3.68 2.21
C LEU A 49 -2.60 4.50 3.49
N LEU A 50 -1.50 5.25 3.60
CA LEU A 50 -1.28 6.26 4.64
C LEU A 50 -0.97 7.60 3.99
N ASP A 51 -1.75 8.64 4.34
CA ASP A 51 -1.67 9.98 3.73
C ASP A 51 -1.64 9.96 2.18
N GLY A 52 -2.38 9.03 1.57
CA GLY A 52 -2.49 8.87 0.12
C GLY A 52 -1.35 8.09 -0.55
N MET A 53 -0.38 7.60 0.22
CA MET A 53 0.73 6.78 -0.27
C MET A 53 0.44 5.29 -0.05
N VAL A 54 0.81 4.44 -1.01
CA VAL A 54 0.64 2.99 -0.92
C VAL A 54 1.67 2.42 0.04
N MET A 55 1.21 1.64 1.03
CA MET A 55 2.10 1.05 2.03
C MET A 55 2.30 -0.45 1.82
N THR A 56 1.23 -1.17 1.55
CA THR A 56 1.26 -2.61 1.28
C THR A 56 -0.01 -3.03 0.56
N THR A 57 0.10 -4.07 -0.28
CA THR A 57 -1.04 -4.76 -0.88
C THR A 57 -1.06 -6.22 -0.47
N GLU A 58 -2.21 -6.88 -0.50
CA GLU A 58 -2.32 -8.30 -0.16
C GLU A 58 -1.50 -9.20 -1.09
N LEU A 59 -1.47 -8.90 -2.39
CA LEU A 59 -0.88 -9.81 -3.38
C LEU A 59 0.63 -9.62 -3.58
N ASP A 60 1.18 -8.43 -3.30
CA ASP A 60 2.61 -8.15 -3.44
C ASP A 60 3.38 -8.02 -2.12
N ALA A 61 2.69 -8.01 -0.96
CA ALA A 61 3.31 -7.92 0.35
C ALA A 61 4.53 -8.83 0.54
N PRO A 62 4.53 -10.11 0.09
CA PRO A 62 5.70 -10.98 0.26
C PRO A 62 6.99 -10.41 -0.35
N PHE A 63 6.91 -9.71 -1.49
CA PHE A 63 8.09 -9.16 -2.18
C PHE A 63 8.80 -8.05 -1.42
N TYR A 64 8.13 -7.40 -0.47
CA TYR A 64 8.77 -6.44 0.44
C TYR A 64 9.11 -7.08 1.79
N HIS A 65 8.15 -7.80 2.40
CA HIS A 65 8.29 -8.28 3.77
C HIS A 65 9.30 -9.43 3.89
N GLU A 66 9.35 -10.35 2.94
CA GLU A 66 10.32 -11.45 2.95
C GLU A 66 11.78 -10.94 2.85
N PRO A 67 12.17 -10.12 1.86
CA PRO A 67 13.54 -9.61 1.80
C PRO A 67 13.87 -8.57 2.86
N LEU A 68 12.88 -7.91 3.47
CA LEU A 68 13.11 -7.05 4.64
C LEU A 68 13.54 -7.87 5.86
N VAL A 69 12.95 -9.05 6.05
CA VAL A 69 13.11 -9.86 7.28
C VAL A 69 14.14 -10.96 7.11
N HIS A 70 14.00 -11.80 6.08
CA HIS A 70 14.76 -13.06 5.95
C HIS A 70 16.28 -12.86 5.85
N PRO A 71 16.83 -11.92 5.07
CA PRO A 71 18.28 -11.73 5.00
C PRO A 71 18.89 -11.37 6.36
N ALA A 72 18.24 -10.49 7.12
CA ALA A 72 18.74 -10.07 8.43
C ALA A 72 18.73 -11.22 9.44
N LEU A 73 17.62 -11.99 9.49
CA LEU A 73 17.48 -13.10 10.44
C LEU A 73 18.30 -14.33 10.07
N THR A 74 18.55 -14.58 8.78
CA THR A 74 19.32 -15.75 8.33
C THR A 74 20.83 -15.49 8.29
N ALA A 75 21.27 -14.24 8.24
CA ALA A 75 22.69 -13.89 8.24
C ALA A 75 23.29 -13.69 9.64
N HIS A 76 22.47 -13.53 10.69
CA HIS A 76 22.96 -13.38 12.06
C HIS A 76 23.51 -14.73 12.56
N ARG A 77 24.79 -14.76 12.95
CA ARG A 77 25.39 -15.90 13.65
C ARG A 77 25.06 -15.80 15.14
N ASP A 78 24.99 -16.93 15.84
CA ASP A 78 24.74 -16.98 17.30
C ASP A 78 25.54 -15.92 18.09
#